data_AF-A0A521RZ50-F1
#
_entry.id   AF-A0A521RZ50-F1
#
_cell.length_a   1.000
_cell.length_b   1.000
_cell.length_c   1.000
_cell.angle_alpha   90.00
_cell.angle_beta   90.00
_cell.angle_gamma   90.00
#
_symmetry.space_group_name_H-M   'P 1'
#
loop_
_entity.id
_entity.type
_entity.pdbx_description
1 polymer ?
#
loop_
_entity_poly.entity_id
_entity_poly.type
_entity_poly.pdbx_seq_one_letter_code
_entity_poly.pdbx_strand_id
1 'polypeptide(L)'
;MPGTTPSRSPYPWMTAPPPRRRRRVLRAIGALGLAVAVVGTTAIWTDTLGAGDKWDRLLDRIDRFIAGPVPDRSSVPTVVVTPVPTLAPTPRPTRSPTLPPEATPVPTPTPEPTPARVPVDVDMAEDPEAVFAHELKVTWCAPAGVTMVLALHGRVEATDDVQREIAGRVHEFESYDDSHNGGWGPASMSEALAAYGVPGYEVHAYETREDALRGSAVAIEATGAPVVLLAWRGAHTWVMSGFRADADPAIFPDAVVSGAYILDPWYPDISSIWGPSDPPGTFQDEAEMVRNFLPWKRPEGKYPDRDGRFIVMIPTLPLGSGG
;
A
#
# COMPACT_ATOMS: atom_id res chain seq x y z
N MET A 1 -92.59 -6.69 47.95
CA MET A 1 -91.35 -7.49 48.07
C MET A 1 -90.22 -6.70 47.43
N PRO A 2 -89.38 -5.99 48.21
CA PRO A 2 -88.28 -5.20 47.66
C PRO A 2 -87.05 -6.09 47.44
N GLY A 3 -86.60 -6.19 46.18
CA GLY A 3 -85.38 -6.88 45.78
C GLY A 3 -84.17 -5.99 46.00
N THR A 4 -83.20 -6.52 46.73
CA THR A 4 -81.94 -5.90 47.12
C THR A 4 -80.96 -5.78 45.96
N THR A 5 -80.46 -4.58 45.71
CA THR A 5 -79.34 -4.28 44.81
C THR A 5 -78.00 -4.54 45.52
N PRO A 6 -77.05 -5.32 44.97
CA PRO A 6 -75.74 -5.44 45.57
C PRO A 6 -74.84 -4.26 45.17
N SER A 7 -74.30 -3.58 46.18
CA SER A 7 -73.27 -2.54 46.08
C SER A 7 -71.96 -3.14 45.55
N ARG A 8 -71.48 -2.63 44.41
CA ARG A 8 -70.15 -2.91 43.86
C ARG A 8 -69.14 -1.99 44.53
N SER A 9 -68.31 -2.53 45.42
CA SER A 9 -67.15 -1.84 45.98
C SER A 9 -66.12 -1.50 44.88
N PRO A 10 -65.50 -0.30 44.93
CA PRO A 10 -64.36 0.02 44.08
C PRO A 10 -63.09 -0.71 44.54
N TYR A 11 -62.37 -1.29 43.59
CA TYR A 11 -61.07 -1.92 43.79
C TYR A 11 -60.00 -0.91 44.23
N PRO A 12 -59.24 -1.17 45.31
CA PRO A 12 -57.93 -0.56 45.50
C PRO A 12 -56.87 -1.54 44.99
N TRP A 13 -56.51 -1.43 43.72
CA TRP A 13 -55.28 -2.03 43.24
C TRP A 13 -54.12 -1.30 43.91
N MET A 14 -53.53 -1.90 44.94
CA MET A 14 -52.23 -1.46 45.45
C MET A 14 -51.19 -1.75 44.37
N THR A 15 -50.75 -0.75 43.61
CA THR A 15 -49.41 -0.80 43.03
C THR A 15 -48.42 -0.75 44.19
N ALA A 16 -47.99 -1.92 44.66
CA ALA A 16 -46.88 -2.02 45.58
C ALA A 16 -45.68 -1.28 44.96
N PRO A 17 -45.07 -0.30 45.65
CA PRO A 17 -43.87 0.35 45.13
C PRO A 17 -42.79 -0.73 44.92
N PRO A 18 -42.09 -0.72 43.78
CA PRO A 18 -41.11 -1.76 43.50
C PRO A 18 -40.08 -1.81 44.63
N PRO A 19 -39.70 -3.02 45.11
CA PRO A 19 -38.89 -3.17 46.31
C PRO A 19 -37.59 -2.38 46.16
N ARG A 20 -37.25 -1.58 47.19
CA ARG A 20 -36.06 -0.68 47.23
C ARG A 20 -34.76 -1.37 46.80
N ARG A 21 -34.66 -2.69 46.99
CA ARG A 21 -33.54 -3.54 46.56
C ARG A 21 -33.39 -3.61 45.03
N ARG A 22 -34.49 -3.65 44.28
CA ARG A 22 -34.49 -3.71 42.80
C ARG A 22 -33.98 -2.40 42.18
N ARG A 23 -34.31 -1.25 42.77
CA ARG A 23 -33.76 0.05 42.34
C ARG A 23 -32.26 0.19 42.62
N ARG A 24 -31.75 -0.39 43.70
CA ARG A 24 -30.29 -0.41 43.98
C ARG A 24 -29.53 -1.31 43.01
N VAL A 25 -30.08 -2.48 42.69
CA VAL A 25 -29.48 -3.39 41.69
C VAL A 25 -29.47 -2.74 40.30
N LEU A 26 -30.58 -2.14 39.86
CA LEU A 26 -30.62 -1.44 38.57
C LEU A 26 -29.65 -0.25 38.49
N ARG A 27 -29.50 0.52 39.59
CA ARG A 27 -28.50 1.59 39.66
C ARG A 27 -27.07 1.06 39.64
N ALA A 28 -26.80 -0.05 40.32
CA ALA A 28 -25.48 -0.68 40.31
C ALA A 28 -25.13 -1.23 38.91
N ILE A 29 -26.10 -1.86 38.22
CA ILE A 29 -25.93 -2.31 36.83
C ILE A 29 -25.71 -1.12 35.90
N GLY A 30 -26.50 -0.04 36.05
CA GLY A 30 -26.32 1.17 35.25
C GLY A 30 -24.96 1.85 35.49
N ALA A 31 -24.52 1.93 36.74
CA ALA A 31 -23.22 2.49 37.10
C ALA A 31 -22.05 1.62 36.59
N LEU A 32 -22.18 0.29 36.66
CA LEU A 32 -21.21 -0.63 36.10
C LEU A 32 -21.15 -0.53 34.57
N GLY A 33 -22.31 -0.47 33.90
CA GLY A 33 -22.39 -0.27 32.46
C GLY A 33 -21.76 1.05 32.03
N LEU A 34 -22.02 2.15 32.76
CA LEU A 34 -21.38 3.44 32.52
C LEU A 34 -19.87 3.37 32.75
N ALA A 35 -19.41 2.72 33.82
CA ALA A 35 -17.98 2.57 34.10
C ALA A 35 -17.28 1.75 33.01
N VAL A 36 -17.87 0.66 32.53
CA VAL A 36 -17.35 -0.13 31.41
C VAL A 36 -17.33 0.71 30.12
N ALA A 37 -18.37 1.50 29.85
CA ALA A 37 -18.42 2.38 28.69
C ALA A 37 -17.34 3.47 28.75
N VAL A 38 -17.16 4.12 29.90
CA VAL A 38 -16.12 5.14 30.10
C VAL A 38 -14.73 4.53 29.94
N VAL A 39 -14.44 3.42 30.64
CA VAL A 39 -13.14 2.74 30.54
C VAL A 39 -12.88 2.25 29.11
N GLY A 40 -13.89 1.69 28.43
CA GLY A 40 -13.77 1.26 27.04
C GLY A 40 -13.50 2.44 26.09
N THR A 41 -14.22 3.55 26.25
CA THR A 41 -14.04 4.76 25.42
C THR A 41 -12.66 5.37 25.65
N THR A 42 -12.21 5.44 26.91
CA THR A 42 -10.86 5.91 27.24
C THR A 42 -9.80 5.01 26.65
N ALA A 43 -9.92 3.68 26.78
CA ALA A 43 -8.95 2.74 26.24
C ALA A 43 -8.82 2.81 24.71
N ILE A 44 -9.93 3.02 23.99
CA ILE A 44 -9.92 3.28 22.54
C ILE A 44 -9.22 4.61 22.24
N TRP A 45 -9.57 5.68 22.97
CA TRP A 45 -9.02 7.02 22.73
C TRP A 45 -7.52 7.12 23.04
N THR A 46 -7.03 6.38 24.04
CA THR A 46 -5.61 6.33 24.41
C THR A 46 -4.85 5.16 23.79
N ASP A 47 -5.42 4.53 22.76
CA ASP A 47 -4.95 3.29 22.11
C ASP A 47 -4.29 2.28 23.06
N THR A 48 -4.92 2.07 24.22
CA THR A 48 -4.31 1.24 25.27
C THR A 48 -4.35 -0.22 24.84
N LEU A 49 -3.18 -0.80 24.62
CA LEU A 49 -2.98 -2.18 24.14
C LEU A 49 -3.52 -2.43 22.70
N GLY A 50 -3.44 -1.42 21.84
CA GLY A 50 -3.95 -1.49 20.46
C GLY A 50 -5.48 -1.59 20.42
N ALA A 51 -6.16 -0.99 21.39
CA ALA A 51 -7.62 -1.02 21.47
C ALA A 51 -8.26 -0.11 20.41
N GLY A 52 -7.59 0.97 20.03
CA GLY A 52 -7.92 1.83 18.88
C GLY A 52 -7.84 1.03 17.60
N ASP A 53 -6.69 0.42 17.29
CA ASP A 53 -6.50 -0.42 16.10
C ASP A 53 -7.57 -1.53 15.95
N LYS A 54 -7.87 -2.22 17.06
CA LYS A 54 -8.87 -3.29 17.07
C LYS A 54 -10.27 -2.73 16.83
N TRP A 55 -10.55 -1.54 17.33
CA TRP A 55 -11.80 -0.84 17.11
C TRP A 55 -11.92 -0.37 15.66
N ASP A 56 -10.88 0.20 15.08
CA ASP A 56 -10.87 0.62 13.67
C ASP A 56 -11.04 -0.56 12.72
N ARG A 57 -10.35 -1.69 12.96
CA ARG A 57 -10.57 -2.93 12.18
C ARG A 57 -12.00 -3.46 12.33
N LEU A 58 -12.64 -3.25 13.48
CA LEU A 58 -14.03 -3.63 13.68
C LEU A 58 -14.97 -2.69 12.91
N LEU A 59 -14.73 -1.38 12.96
CA LEU A 59 -15.48 -0.39 12.19
C LEU A 59 -15.34 -0.67 10.69
N ASP A 60 -14.14 -0.90 10.18
CA ASP A 60 -13.92 -1.23 8.77
C ASP A 60 -14.66 -2.52 8.36
N ARG A 61 -14.75 -3.51 9.26
CA ARG A 61 -15.54 -4.73 9.00
C ARG A 61 -17.04 -4.42 8.94
N ILE A 62 -17.53 -3.53 9.79
CA ILE A 62 -18.94 -3.09 9.80
C ILE A 62 -19.24 -2.27 8.54
N ASP A 63 -18.36 -1.31 8.20
CA ASP A 63 -18.49 -0.49 7.00
C ASP A 63 -18.49 -1.35 5.74
N ARG A 64 -17.61 -2.35 5.64
CA ARG A 64 -17.64 -3.35 4.56
C ARG A 64 -18.93 -4.17 4.53
N PHE A 65 -19.43 -4.59 5.68
CA PHE A 65 -20.70 -5.31 5.74
C PHE A 65 -21.88 -4.46 5.25
N ILE A 66 -21.85 -3.15 5.53
CA ILE A 66 -22.87 -2.19 5.07
C ILE A 66 -22.70 -1.86 3.59
N ALA A 67 -21.46 -1.70 3.11
CA ALA A 67 -21.14 -1.38 1.72
C ALA A 67 -21.57 -2.49 0.73
N GLY A 68 -21.72 -3.73 1.21
CA GLY A 68 -22.12 -4.87 0.40
C GLY A 68 -20.91 -5.65 -0.14
N PRO A 69 -21.13 -6.62 -1.04
CA PRO A 69 -20.04 -7.38 -1.63
C PRO A 69 -19.13 -6.46 -2.46
N VAL A 70 -17.84 -6.78 -2.51
CA VAL A 70 -16.89 -6.06 -3.37
C VAL A 70 -17.40 -6.09 -4.80
N PRO A 71 -17.45 -4.94 -5.50
CA PRO A 71 -17.93 -4.90 -6.88
C PRO A 71 -17.07 -5.78 -7.79
N ASP A 72 -17.73 -6.59 -8.62
CA ASP A 72 -17.10 -7.34 -9.70
C ASP A 72 -17.09 -6.46 -10.96
N ARG A 73 -15.98 -5.76 -11.19
CA ARG A 73 -15.79 -4.85 -12.32
C ARG A 73 -14.37 -4.93 -12.87
N SER A 74 -14.20 -4.53 -14.12
CA SER A 74 -12.88 -4.45 -14.73
C SER A 74 -11.99 -3.47 -13.95
N SER A 75 -10.72 -3.84 -13.77
CA SER A 75 -9.66 -3.00 -13.23
C SER A 75 -8.43 -3.03 -14.13
N VAL A 76 -7.44 -2.17 -13.86
CA VAL A 76 -6.11 -2.27 -14.48
C VAL A 76 -5.54 -3.70 -14.30
N PRO A 77 -5.10 -4.36 -15.39
CA PRO A 77 -4.56 -5.72 -15.30
C PRO A 77 -3.18 -5.73 -14.65
N THR A 78 -2.82 -6.88 -14.07
CA THR A 78 -1.45 -7.12 -13.60
C THR A 78 -0.60 -7.68 -14.75
N VAL A 79 0.51 -7.02 -15.05
CA VAL A 79 1.50 -7.47 -16.04
C VAL A 79 2.47 -8.43 -15.36
N VAL A 80 2.43 -9.71 -15.75
CA VAL A 80 3.41 -10.70 -15.28
C VAL A 80 4.70 -10.51 -16.06
N VAL A 81 5.76 -10.10 -15.36
CA VAL A 81 7.07 -9.84 -15.96
C VAL A 81 7.86 -11.13 -15.99
N THR A 82 8.21 -11.58 -17.20
CA THR A 82 9.11 -12.73 -17.39
C THR A 82 10.55 -12.22 -17.46
N PRO A 83 11.49 -12.78 -16.68
CA PRO A 83 12.88 -12.34 -16.74
C PRO A 83 13.47 -12.54 -18.14
N VAL A 84 14.28 -11.59 -18.58
CA VAL A 84 15.02 -11.73 -19.83
C VAL A 84 16.07 -12.83 -19.62
N PRO A 85 16.17 -13.85 -20.49
CA PRO A 85 17.16 -14.89 -20.33
C PRO A 85 18.57 -14.28 -20.31
N THR A 86 19.33 -14.53 -19.25
CA THR A 86 20.73 -14.12 -19.14
C THR A 86 21.49 -14.65 -20.35
N LEU A 87 21.95 -13.74 -21.22
CA LEU A 87 22.73 -14.12 -22.39
C LEU A 87 24.03 -14.78 -21.91
N ALA A 88 24.27 -16.01 -22.35
CA ALA A 88 25.55 -16.67 -22.13
C ALA A 88 26.68 -15.78 -22.70
N PRO A 89 27.86 -15.74 -22.05
CA PRO A 89 28.96 -14.90 -22.51
C PRO A 89 29.29 -15.21 -23.97
N THR A 90 29.25 -14.19 -24.83
CA THR A 90 29.55 -14.35 -26.26
C THR A 90 31.00 -14.82 -26.40
N PRO A 91 31.26 -15.98 -27.04
CA PRO A 91 32.62 -16.46 -27.21
C PRO A 91 33.44 -15.43 -28.00
N ARG A 92 34.64 -15.14 -27.50
CA ARG A 92 35.59 -14.20 -28.11
C ARG A 92 35.79 -14.57 -29.60
N PRO A 93 35.69 -13.63 -30.55
CA PRO A 93 35.83 -13.95 -31.96
C PRO A 93 37.18 -14.61 -32.22
N THR A 94 37.14 -15.82 -32.78
CA THR A 94 38.33 -16.51 -33.28
C THR A 94 38.77 -15.79 -34.55
N ARG A 95 40.02 -15.33 -34.60
CA ARG A 95 40.54 -14.59 -35.77
C ARG A 95 40.40 -15.45 -37.03
N SER A 96 39.62 -14.96 -37.99
CA SER A 96 39.50 -15.56 -39.32
C SER A 96 40.77 -15.29 -40.14
N PRO A 97 41.25 -16.23 -40.97
CA PRO A 97 42.43 -16.03 -41.81
C PRO A 97 42.22 -14.95 -42.88
N THR A 98 43.25 -14.14 -43.08
CA THR A 98 43.34 -12.99 -44.00
C THR A 98 43.16 -13.40 -45.46
N LEU A 99 42.16 -12.83 -46.15
CA LEU A 99 42.01 -12.87 -47.60
C LEU A 99 42.75 -11.70 -48.29
N PRO A 100 43.14 -11.84 -49.57
CA PRO A 100 43.94 -10.85 -50.31
C PRO A 100 43.18 -9.54 -50.62
N PRO A 101 43.90 -8.44 -50.92
CA PRO A 101 43.36 -7.08 -50.84
C PRO A 101 42.63 -6.68 -52.13
N GLU A 102 41.33 -6.43 -52.04
CA GLU A 102 40.61 -5.66 -53.05
C GLU A 102 39.43 -4.92 -52.41
N ALA A 103 39.59 -3.59 -52.29
CA ALA A 103 38.59 -2.52 -52.20
C ALA A 103 39.14 -1.36 -51.35
N THR A 104 38.96 -0.14 -51.83
CA THR A 104 39.23 1.12 -51.12
C THR A 104 38.62 1.07 -49.70
N PRO A 105 39.37 1.37 -48.63
CA PRO A 105 38.86 1.27 -47.27
C PRO A 105 37.73 2.27 -47.07
N VAL A 106 36.52 1.77 -46.81
CA VAL A 106 35.44 2.54 -46.21
C VAL A 106 35.93 2.99 -44.82
N PRO A 107 35.79 4.26 -44.41
CA PRO A 107 36.20 4.67 -43.09
C PRO A 107 35.48 3.80 -42.05
N THR A 108 36.27 3.05 -41.27
CA THR A 108 35.75 2.30 -40.14
C THR A 108 35.10 3.29 -39.17
N PRO A 109 33.82 3.14 -38.81
CA PRO A 109 33.21 4.01 -37.82
C PRO A 109 34.03 3.98 -36.53
N THR A 110 34.31 5.15 -35.98
CA THR A 110 34.95 5.28 -34.67
C THR A 110 34.08 4.52 -33.66
N PRO A 111 34.64 3.60 -32.86
CA PRO A 111 33.85 2.89 -31.87
C PRO A 111 33.25 3.90 -30.89
N GLU A 112 31.94 3.81 -30.69
CA GLU A 112 31.24 4.57 -29.67
C GLU A 112 31.85 4.23 -28.29
N PRO A 113 32.07 5.22 -27.41
CA PRO A 113 32.63 4.95 -26.09
C PRO A 113 31.74 3.98 -25.33
N THR A 114 32.34 2.92 -24.79
CA THR A 114 31.63 1.99 -23.89
C THR A 114 31.21 2.75 -22.62
N PRO A 115 29.94 2.65 -22.18
CA PRO A 115 29.51 3.25 -20.93
C PRO A 115 30.38 2.81 -19.75
N ALA A 116 30.73 3.75 -18.87
CA ALA A 116 31.48 3.43 -17.65
C ALA A 116 30.56 2.81 -16.60
N ARG A 117 31.01 1.73 -15.95
CA ARG A 117 30.30 1.11 -14.81
C ARG A 117 30.64 1.87 -13.54
N VAL A 118 29.74 2.73 -13.09
CA VAL A 118 29.91 3.58 -11.89
C VAL A 118 28.70 3.42 -10.96
N PRO A 119 28.90 3.42 -9.62
CA PRO A 119 27.79 3.37 -8.68
C PRO A 119 26.80 4.52 -8.88
N VAL A 120 25.52 4.22 -8.67
CA VAL A 120 24.40 5.16 -8.80
C VAL A 120 23.68 5.26 -7.46
N ASP A 121 23.30 6.48 -7.09
CA ASP A 121 22.51 6.82 -5.90
C ASP A 121 21.46 7.85 -6.33
N VAL A 122 20.21 7.41 -6.47
CA VAL A 122 19.07 8.26 -6.85
C VAL A 122 18.17 8.40 -5.64
N ASP A 123 17.88 9.63 -5.27
CA ASP A 123 16.85 9.97 -4.27
C ASP A 123 16.09 11.20 -4.76
N MET A 124 14.79 11.06 -5.02
CA MET A 124 13.95 12.15 -5.50
C MET A 124 13.25 12.92 -4.37
N ALA A 125 13.24 12.38 -3.15
CA ALA A 125 12.59 13.00 -2.01
C ALA A 125 13.63 13.78 -1.18
N GLU A 126 14.16 14.89 -1.73
CA GLU A 126 15.18 15.71 -1.04
C GLU A 126 14.73 16.17 0.36
N ASP A 127 13.45 16.46 0.52
CA ASP A 127 12.78 16.69 1.81
C ASP A 127 11.66 15.64 1.98
N PRO A 128 11.98 14.45 2.53
CA PRO A 128 11.02 13.37 2.60
C PRO A 128 9.86 13.70 3.54
N GLU A 129 10.07 14.53 4.55
CA GLU A 129 9.04 14.96 5.49
C GLU A 129 7.97 15.83 4.81
N ALA A 130 8.34 16.64 3.81
CA ALA A 130 7.40 17.50 3.09
C ALA A 130 6.40 16.72 2.21
N VAL A 131 6.77 15.52 1.77
CA VAL A 131 5.94 14.67 0.91
C VAL A 131 5.36 13.46 1.65
N PHE A 132 5.72 13.27 2.92
CA PHE A 132 5.32 12.13 3.72
C PHE A 132 3.88 12.23 4.21
N ALA A 133 3.15 11.12 4.13
CA ALA A 133 1.83 10.98 4.72
C ALA A 133 1.79 9.70 5.57
N HIS A 134 1.64 9.87 6.89
CA HIS A 134 1.31 8.78 7.80
C HIS A 134 -0.11 8.26 7.55
N GLU A 135 -0.35 6.96 7.66
CA GLU A 135 -1.69 6.39 7.51
C GLU A 135 -2.62 6.78 8.68
N LEU A 136 -3.76 7.41 8.39
CA LEU A 136 -4.70 7.85 9.44
C LEU A 136 -5.46 6.72 10.13
N LYS A 137 -5.45 5.53 9.53
CA LYS A 137 -5.95 4.31 10.13
C LYS A 137 -4.98 3.18 9.78
N VAL A 138 -4.99 2.14 10.60
CA VAL A 138 -4.21 0.91 10.43
C VAL A 138 -4.46 0.14 9.11
N THR A 139 -5.48 0.55 8.36
CA THR A 139 -5.86 -0.03 7.06
C THR A 139 -5.62 0.96 5.91
N TRP A 140 -5.12 2.17 6.19
CA TRP A 140 -5.04 3.34 5.31
C TRP A 140 -3.69 3.50 4.57
N CYS A 141 -2.86 2.46 4.53
CA CYS A 141 -1.57 2.47 3.84
C CYS A 141 -1.66 2.87 2.37
N ALA A 142 -2.70 2.45 1.65
CA ALA A 142 -2.83 2.76 0.22
C ALA A 142 -3.18 4.23 -0.07
N PRO A 143 -4.20 4.88 0.55
CA PRO A 143 -4.43 6.31 0.44
C PRO A 143 -3.21 7.13 0.86
N ALA A 144 -2.51 6.70 1.91
CA ALA A 144 -1.26 7.32 2.33
C ALA A 144 -0.22 7.23 1.20
N GLY A 145 0.01 6.05 0.64
CA GLY A 145 0.89 5.83 -0.51
C GLY A 145 0.51 6.69 -1.73
N VAL A 146 -0.77 6.72 -2.11
CA VAL A 146 -1.29 7.55 -3.21
C VAL A 146 -1.06 9.03 -2.91
N THR A 147 -1.29 9.48 -1.68
CA THR A 147 -1.03 10.87 -1.26
C THR A 147 0.44 11.23 -1.46
N MET A 148 1.37 10.37 -1.03
CA MET A 148 2.82 10.59 -1.17
C MET A 148 3.26 10.61 -2.64
N VAL A 149 2.74 9.71 -3.48
CA VAL A 149 3.02 9.72 -4.93
C VAL A 149 2.50 11.01 -5.58
N LEU A 150 1.28 11.45 -5.26
CA LEU A 150 0.73 12.71 -5.76
C LEU A 150 1.53 13.93 -5.29
N ALA A 151 2.01 13.91 -4.04
CA ALA A 151 2.87 14.97 -3.48
C ALA A 151 4.22 15.04 -4.19
N LEU A 152 4.85 13.88 -4.47
CA LEU A 152 6.08 13.80 -5.26
C LEU A 152 5.88 14.32 -6.70
N HIS A 153 4.67 14.14 -7.27
CA HIS A 153 4.29 14.74 -8.55
C HIS A 153 3.92 16.24 -8.45
N GLY A 154 3.94 16.84 -7.25
CA GLY A 154 3.57 18.23 -7.01
C GLY A 154 2.08 18.54 -7.22
N ARG A 155 1.20 17.54 -7.07
CA ARG A 155 -0.25 17.68 -7.32
C ARG A 155 -1.06 18.02 -6.09
N VAL A 156 -0.60 17.57 -4.94
CA VAL A 156 -1.25 17.77 -3.66
C VAL A 156 -0.20 17.99 -2.58
N GLU A 157 -0.60 18.63 -1.49
CA GLU A 157 0.19 18.63 -0.26
C GLU A 157 -0.09 17.33 0.51
N ALA A 158 0.93 16.76 1.15
CA ALA A 158 0.80 15.54 1.94
C ALA A 158 0.12 15.83 3.29
N THR A 159 -1.22 15.93 3.27
CA THR A 159 -2.03 16.30 4.44
C THR A 159 -3.09 15.27 4.76
N ASP A 160 -3.49 15.20 6.03
CA ASP A 160 -4.57 14.33 6.50
C ASP A 160 -5.89 14.52 5.72
N ASP A 161 -6.23 15.76 5.37
CA ASP A 161 -7.49 16.06 4.69
C ASP A 161 -7.48 15.54 3.25
N VAL A 162 -6.35 15.67 2.56
CA VAL A 162 -6.14 15.06 1.23
C VAL A 162 -6.22 13.54 1.33
N GLN A 163 -5.58 12.93 2.32
CA GLN A 163 -5.64 11.47 2.51
C GLN A 163 -7.07 10.99 2.75
N ARG A 164 -7.88 11.71 3.56
CA ARG A 164 -9.31 11.40 3.78
C ARG A 164 -10.12 11.55 2.50
N GLU A 165 -9.85 12.56 1.68
CA GLU A 165 -10.50 12.74 0.40
C GLU A 165 -10.20 11.57 -0.54
N ILE A 166 -8.92 11.21 -0.69
CA ILE A 166 -8.48 10.08 -1.50
C ILE A 166 -9.15 8.81 -1.02
N ALA A 167 -9.09 8.51 0.29
CA ALA A 167 -9.72 7.33 0.88
C ALA A 167 -11.22 7.24 0.57
N GLY A 168 -11.93 8.37 0.63
CA GLY A 168 -13.36 8.45 0.28
C GLY A 168 -13.67 8.11 -1.18
N ARG A 169 -12.71 8.35 -2.09
CA ARG A 169 -12.86 8.08 -3.52
C ARG A 169 -12.34 6.72 -3.96
N VAL A 170 -11.38 6.11 -3.26
CA VAL A 170 -10.79 4.83 -3.71
C VAL A 170 -11.84 3.71 -3.83
N HIS A 171 -12.93 3.77 -3.05
CA HIS A 171 -14.07 2.86 -3.21
C HIS A 171 -14.69 2.87 -4.63
N GLU A 172 -14.55 3.98 -5.37
CA GLU A 172 -14.99 4.07 -6.77
C GLU A 172 -14.21 3.14 -7.70
N PHE A 173 -13.01 2.71 -7.31
CA PHE A 173 -12.07 1.92 -8.12
C PHE A 173 -11.86 0.48 -7.61
N GLU A 174 -12.53 0.10 -6.53
CA GLU A 174 -12.40 -1.26 -5.98
C GLU A 174 -12.98 -2.32 -6.92
N SER A 175 -12.20 -3.35 -7.20
CA SER A 175 -12.66 -4.55 -7.90
C SER A 175 -12.38 -5.79 -7.07
N TYR A 176 -13.30 -6.77 -7.11
CA TYR A 176 -13.08 -8.09 -6.52
C TYR A 176 -11.78 -8.72 -7.05
N ASP A 177 -11.52 -8.65 -8.36
CA ASP A 177 -10.31 -9.21 -8.97
C ASP A 177 -9.02 -8.54 -8.45
N ASP A 178 -9.10 -7.26 -8.06
CA ASP A 178 -7.98 -6.52 -7.48
C ASP A 178 -7.81 -6.81 -5.97
N SER A 179 -8.92 -7.00 -5.25
CA SER A 179 -8.94 -7.25 -3.80
C SER A 179 -10.23 -7.92 -3.34
N HIS A 180 -10.17 -9.22 -3.03
CA HIS A 180 -11.37 -10.00 -2.69
C HIS A 180 -12.08 -9.55 -1.40
N ASN A 181 -11.38 -8.85 -0.51
CA ASN A 181 -11.95 -8.42 0.76
C ASN A 181 -12.46 -6.98 0.75
N GLY A 182 -12.34 -6.23 -0.35
CA GLY A 182 -12.81 -4.85 -0.42
C GLY A 182 -11.90 -3.90 0.33
N GLY A 183 -10.58 -4.13 0.21
CA GLY A 183 -9.55 -3.13 0.48
C GLY A 183 -8.91 -2.68 -0.82
N TRP A 184 -7.99 -1.73 -0.76
CA TRP A 184 -7.43 -1.15 -1.98
C TRP A 184 -6.27 -1.99 -2.51
N GLY A 185 -6.49 -2.63 -3.65
CA GLY A 185 -5.44 -3.31 -4.39
C GLY A 185 -4.65 -2.32 -5.27
N PRO A 186 -3.54 -2.78 -5.87
CA PRO A 186 -2.68 -1.94 -6.68
C PRO A 186 -3.37 -1.36 -7.93
N ALA A 187 -4.38 -2.03 -8.48
CA ALA A 187 -5.12 -1.46 -9.62
C ALA A 187 -5.96 -0.25 -9.19
N SER A 188 -6.66 -0.36 -8.05
CA SER A 188 -7.44 0.77 -7.52
C SER A 188 -6.58 1.99 -7.17
N MET A 189 -5.34 1.78 -6.70
CA MET A 189 -4.37 2.86 -6.48
C MET A 189 -3.94 3.53 -7.81
N SER A 190 -3.70 2.74 -8.86
CA SER A 190 -3.36 3.28 -10.19
C SER A 190 -4.49 4.14 -10.76
N GLU A 191 -5.73 3.65 -10.67
CA GLU A 191 -6.91 4.38 -11.13
C GLU A 191 -7.14 5.66 -10.32
N ALA A 192 -6.90 5.62 -9.00
CA ALA A 192 -6.92 6.81 -8.16
C ALA A 192 -5.88 7.84 -8.62
N LEU A 193 -4.61 7.44 -8.85
CA LEU A 193 -3.58 8.35 -9.36
C LEU A 193 -4.00 9.00 -10.69
N ALA A 194 -4.55 8.21 -11.61
CA ALA A 194 -5.06 8.73 -12.88
C ALA A 194 -6.21 9.74 -12.70
N ALA A 195 -7.13 9.48 -11.76
CA ALA A 195 -8.23 10.38 -11.43
C ALA A 195 -7.78 11.71 -10.80
N TYR A 196 -6.57 11.76 -10.24
CA TYR A 196 -5.90 12.96 -9.74
C TYR A 196 -4.85 13.53 -10.71
N GLY A 197 -4.94 13.15 -11.99
CA GLY A 197 -4.12 13.71 -13.06
C GLY A 197 -2.73 13.09 -13.19
N VAL A 198 -2.44 11.98 -12.50
CA VAL A 198 -1.17 11.23 -12.60
C VAL A 198 -1.44 9.85 -13.21
N PRO A 199 -1.76 9.77 -14.52
CA PRO A 199 -1.97 8.48 -15.19
C PRO A 199 -0.64 7.76 -15.42
N GLY A 200 -0.71 6.52 -15.91
CA GLY A 200 0.45 5.80 -16.39
C GLY A 200 1.19 5.00 -15.32
N TYR A 201 0.53 4.62 -14.23
CA TYR A 201 1.05 3.64 -13.29
C TYR A 201 0.55 2.23 -13.64
N GLU A 202 1.45 1.32 -13.99
CA GLU A 202 1.12 -0.07 -14.33
C GLU A 202 1.46 -1.02 -13.18
N VAL A 203 0.61 -2.03 -12.96
CA VAL A 203 0.84 -3.04 -11.91
C VAL A 203 1.67 -4.18 -12.50
N HIS A 204 2.89 -4.38 -12.00
CA HIS A 204 3.79 -5.42 -12.44
C HIS A 204 3.98 -6.49 -11.37
N ALA A 205 4.08 -7.76 -11.80
CA ALA A 205 4.33 -8.91 -10.95
C ALA A 205 5.61 -9.63 -11.39
N TYR A 206 6.63 -9.62 -10.54
CA TYR A 206 7.94 -10.20 -10.78
C TYR A 206 8.13 -11.52 -10.04
N GLU A 207 8.87 -12.45 -10.63
CA GLU A 207 9.16 -13.74 -9.99
C GLU A 207 10.11 -13.61 -8.80
N THR A 208 11.08 -12.67 -8.87
CA THR A 208 12.08 -12.45 -7.84
C THR A 208 12.03 -11.03 -7.31
N ARG A 209 12.54 -10.84 -6.08
CA ARG A 209 12.63 -9.54 -5.44
C ARG A 209 13.65 -8.65 -6.15
N GLU A 210 14.74 -9.27 -6.59
CA GLU A 210 15.84 -8.65 -7.29
C GLU A 210 15.37 -8.09 -8.64
N ASP A 211 14.57 -8.86 -9.39
CA ASP A 211 13.97 -8.37 -10.64
C ASP A 211 12.96 -7.24 -10.39
N ALA A 212 12.18 -7.31 -9.30
CA ALA A 212 11.25 -6.25 -8.92
C ALA A 212 11.97 -4.94 -8.58
N LEU A 213 13.03 -5.01 -7.76
CA LEU A 213 13.85 -3.86 -7.41
C LEU A 213 14.57 -3.29 -8.63
N ARG A 214 15.12 -4.14 -9.49
CA ARG A 214 15.73 -3.71 -10.75
C ARG A 214 14.71 -3.04 -11.68
N GLY A 215 13.55 -3.65 -11.87
CA GLY A 215 12.46 -3.08 -12.69
C GLY A 215 12.00 -1.72 -12.17
N SER A 216 11.93 -1.58 -10.85
CA SER A 216 11.59 -0.33 -10.18
C SER A 216 12.67 0.74 -10.40
N ALA A 217 13.95 0.39 -10.22
CA ALA A 217 15.07 1.30 -10.46
C ALA A 217 15.14 1.79 -11.91
N VAL A 218 14.95 0.88 -12.88
CA VAL A 218 14.88 1.23 -14.32
C VAL A 218 13.74 2.19 -14.59
N ALA A 219 12.58 1.99 -13.97
CA ALA A 219 11.44 2.89 -14.14
C ALA A 219 11.70 4.29 -13.54
N ILE A 220 12.32 4.35 -12.36
CA ILE A 220 12.71 5.60 -11.72
C ILE A 220 13.70 6.37 -12.60
N GLU A 221 14.73 5.72 -13.14
CA GLU A 221 15.68 6.35 -14.08
C GLU A 221 14.97 6.86 -15.34
N ALA A 222 14.06 6.07 -15.90
CA ALA A 222 13.39 6.41 -17.16
C ALA A 222 12.37 7.56 -17.01
N THR A 223 11.74 7.69 -15.85
CA THR A 223 10.61 8.60 -15.65
C THR A 223 10.88 9.73 -14.66
N GLY A 224 11.85 9.56 -13.76
CA GLY A 224 12.03 10.41 -12.59
C GLY A 224 10.87 10.32 -11.58
N ALA A 225 9.96 9.36 -11.71
CA ALA A 225 8.76 9.24 -10.88
C ALA A 225 8.87 8.08 -9.86
N PRO A 226 8.19 8.17 -8.71
CA PRO A 226 8.30 7.17 -7.65
C PRO A 226 7.59 5.87 -8.03
N VAL A 227 8.01 4.77 -7.40
CA VAL A 227 7.41 3.44 -7.55
C VAL A 227 6.67 3.06 -6.27
N VAL A 228 5.56 2.33 -6.38
CA VAL A 228 4.88 1.75 -5.22
C VAL A 228 5.28 0.28 -5.07
N LEU A 229 5.71 -0.15 -3.89
CA LEU A 229 6.02 -1.54 -3.56
C LEU A 229 4.95 -2.11 -2.63
N LEU A 230 4.45 -3.31 -2.95
CA LEU A 230 3.43 -3.98 -2.14
C LEU A 230 4.11 -4.89 -1.11
N ALA A 231 4.48 -4.30 0.02
CA ALA A 231 5.18 -4.96 1.12
C ALA A 231 4.28 -5.89 1.95
N TRP A 232 4.89 -6.62 2.88
CA TRP A 232 4.23 -7.53 3.83
C TRP A 232 3.25 -8.50 3.17
N ARG A 233 3.70 -9.13 2.07
CA ARG A 233 2.91 -10.07 1.25
C ARG A 233 1.69 -9.42 0.58
N GLY A 234 1.78 -8.14 0.26
CA GLY A 234 0.68 -7.34 -0.28
C GLY A 234 -0.28 -6.79 0.77
N ALA A 235 0.11 -6.79 2.04
CA ALA A 235 -0.68 -6.18 3.12
C ALA A 235 -0.40 -4.70 3.31
N HIS A 236 0.70 -4.22 2.74
CA HIS A 236 1.23 -2.91 3.04
C HIS A 236 1.76 -2.23 1.79
N THR A 237 1.78 -0.92 1.83
CA THR A 237 2.19 -0.07 0.72
C THR A 237 3.43 0.71 1.14
N TRP A 238 4.51 0.58 0.38
CA TRP A 238 5.69 1.42 0.49
C TRP A 238 5.83 2.27 -0.77
N VAL A 239 6.27 3.52 -0.63
CA VAL A 239 6.64 4.35 -1.78
C VAL A 239 8.15 4.43 -1.88
N MET A 240 8.69 3.95 -2.99
CA MET A 240 10.09 3.97 -3.34
C MET A 240 10.41 5.29 -4.06
N SER A 241 11.10 6.20 -3.37
CA SER A 241 11.54 7.50 -3.88
C SER A 241 12.93 7.46 -4.51
N GLY A 242 13.61 6.32 -4.47
CA GLY A 242 14.98 6.24 -4.92
C GLY A 242 15.62 4.87 -4.71
N PHE A 243 16.86 4.71 -5.17
CA PHE A 243 17.63 3.49 -5.06
C PHE A 243 19.14 3.72 -5.06
N ARG A 244 19.88 2.70 -4.63
CA ARG A 244 21.32 2.60 -4.86
C ARG A 244 21.65 1.36 -5.66
N ALA A 245 22.59 1.48 -6.59
CA ALA A 245 23.06 0.36 -7.40
C ALA A 245 24.58 0.48 -7.67
N ASP A 246 25.22 -0.66 -7.96
CA ASP A 246 26.65 -0.68 -8.31
C ASP A 246 26.94 -0.20 -9.74
N ALA A 247 25.90 -0.07 -10.57
CA ALA A 247 25.89 0.49 -11.90
C ALA A 247 24.47 0.94 -12.28
N ASP A 248 24.32 1.78 -13.31
CA ASP A 248 23.01 2.16 -13.87
C ASP A 248 22.26 0.90 -14.37
N PRO A 249 21.12 0.51 -13.75
CA PRO A 249 20.39 -0.69 -14.13
C PRO A 249 19.71 -0.63 -15.50
N ALA A 250 19.50 0.58 -16.05
CA ALA A 250 18.96 0.76 -17.40
C ALA A 250 20.01 0.47 -18.48
N ILE A 251 21.29 0.66 -18.17
CA ILE A 251 22.42 0.41 -19.07
C ILE A 251 23.01 -0.99 -18.87
N PHE A 252 23.16 -1.43 -17.61
CA PHE A 252 23.82 -2.68 -17.25
C PHE A 252 22.79 -3.70 -16.72
N PRO A 253 22.44 -4.73 -17.50
CA PRO A 253 21.46 -5.73 -17.08
C PRO A 253 21.85 -6.52 -15.82
N ASP A 254 23.14 -6.59 -15.53
CA ASP A 254 23.74 -7.25 -14.37
C ASP A 254 24.04 -6.29 -13.20
N ALA A 255 23.58 -5.03 -13.28
CA ALA A 255 23.65 -4.10 -12.15
C ALA A 255 22.86 -4.64 -10.95
N VAL A 256 23.45 -4.51 -9.77
CA VAL A 256 22.85 -4.96 -8.51
C VAL A 256 22.30 -3.74 -7.77
N VAL A 257 20.98 -3.71 -7.58
CA VAL A 257 20.31 -2.75 -6.70
C VAL A 257 20.49 -3.20 -5.25
N SER A 258 21.17 -2.39 -4.45
CA SER A 258 21.52 -2.74 -3.06
C SER A 258 20.44 -2.38 -2.04
N GLY A 259 19.46 -1.56 -2.44
CA GLY A 259 18.37 -1.11 -1.58
C GLY A 259 17.60 0.05 -2.20
N ALA A 260 16.68 0.62 -1.43
CA ALA A 260 15.78 1.67 -1.87
C ALA A 260 15.53 2.71 -0.78
N TYR A 261 15.32 3.97 -1.16
CA TYR A 261 14.78 5.00 -0.25
C TYR A 261 13.27 4.82 -0.16
N ILE A 262 12.75 4.65 1.05
CA ILE A 262 11.35 4.28 1.29
C ILE A 262 10.63 5.34 2.13
N LEU A 263 9.45 5.73 1.66
CA LEU A 263 8.42 6.38 2.46
C LEU A 263 7.43 5.29 2.91
N ASP A 264 7.52 4.91 4.19
CA ASP A 264 6.65 3.91 4.79
C ASP A 264 5.52 4.62 5.57
N PRO A 265 4.26 4.56 5.10
CA PRO A 265 3.15 5.26 5.75
C PRO A 265 2.84 4.76 7.16
N TRP A 266 3.40 3.60 7.55
CA TRP A 266 3.28 3.07 8.91
C TRP A 266 4.09 3.87 9.93
N TYR A 267 5.14 4.58 9.53
CA TYR A 267 5.90 5.43 10.46
C TYR A 267 4.99 6.52 11.06
N PRO A 268 5.03 6.80 12.38
CA PRO A 268 5.99 6.30 13.39
C PRO A 268 5.51 5.09 14.21
N ASP A 269 4.49 4.37 13.75
CA ASP A 269 3.87 3.29 14.50
C ASP A 269 4.73 2.01 14.57
N ILE A 270 4.35 1.13 15.49
CA ILE A 270 5.02 -0.15 15.74
C ILE A 270 4.06 -1.30 15.44
N SER A 271 4.35 -2.04 14.38
CA SER A 271 3.60 -3.24 14.05
C SER A 271 3.90 -4.36 15.03
N SER A 272 2.86 -4.93 15.62
CA SER A 272 3.00 -6.13 16.47
C SER A 272 3.51 -7.38 15.72
N ILE A 273 3.46 -7.37 14.38
CA ILE A 273 3.90 -8.49 13.52
C ILE A 273 5.23 -8.15 12.86
N TRP A 274 5.38 -6.92 12.37
CA TRP A 274 6.51 -6.52 11.51
C TRP A 274 7.56 -5.67 12.23
N GLY A 275 7.26 -5.16 13.43
CA GLY A 275 8.16 -4.30 14.20
C GLY A 275 7.96 -2.80 13.92
N PRO A 276 8.87 -1.95 14.41
CA PRO A 276 8.84 -0.51 14.14
C PRO A 276 9.12 -0.23 12.66
N SER A 277 8.50 0.82 12.14
CA SER A 277 8.87 1.42 10.85
C SER A 277 9.94 2.49 11.04
N ASP A 278 10.71 2.78 9.98
CA ASP A 278 11.75 3.79 9.98
C ASP A 278 11.25 5.14 9.46
N PRO A 279 11.91 6.26 9.80
CA PRO A 279 11.54 7.60 9.31
C PRO A 279 11.45 7.67 7.77
N PRO A 280 10.64 8.59 7.22
CA PRO A 280 10.46 8.72 5.78
C PRO A 280 11.78 9.04 5.06
N GLY A 281 11.99 8.41 3.92
CA GLY A 281 13.20 8.58 3.11
C GLY A 281 14.39 7.77 3.66
N THR A 282 14.18 6.88 4.63
CA THR A 282 15.25 5.99 5.09
C THR A 282 15.66 5.05 3.97
N PHE A 283 16.97 4.93 3.74
CA PHE A 283 17.52 3.93 2.83
C PHE A 283 17.39 2.54 3.47
N GLN A 284 16.55 1.71 2.85
CA GLN A 284 16.31 0.33 3.23
C GLN A 284 17.21 -0.60 2.42
N ASP A 285 18.14 -1.25 3.12
CA ASP A 285 19.14 -2.14 2.53
C ASP A 285 18.56 -3.52 2.17
N GLU A 286 19.41 -4.40 1.64
CA GLU A 286 19.01 -5.75 1.27
C GLU A 286 18.36 -6.53 2.41
N ALA A 287 18.84 -6.37 3.65
CA ALA A 287 18.31 -7.10 4.79
C ALA A 287 16.88 -6.65 5.11
N GLU A 288 16.61 -5.35 5.07
CA GLU A 288 15.25 -4.85 5.29
C GLU A 288 14.32 -5.20 4.12
N MET A 289 14.83 -5.20 2.89
CA MET A 289 14.10 -5.67 1.71
C MET A 289 13.72 -7.15 1.83
N VAL A 290 14.63 -8.02 2.31
CA VAL A 290 14.33 -9.45 2.58
C VAL A 290 13.23 -9.59 3.62
N ARG A 291 13.26 -8.75 4.66
CA ARG A 291 12.35 -8.83 5.80
C ARG A 291 10.93 -8.39 5.45
N ASN A 292 10.78 -7.30 4.67
CA ASN A 292 9.49 -6.63 4.50
C ASN A 292 8.92 -6.70 3.09
N PHE A 293 9.74 -6.64 2.05
CA PHE A 293 9.26 -6.75 0.68
C PHE A 293 9.14 -8.23 0.29
N LEU A 294 8.03 -8.83 0.72
CA LEU A 294 7.77 -10.26 0.61
C LEU A 294 6.83 -10.59 -0.55
N PRO A 295 6.94 -11.78 -1.15
CA PRO A 295 6.06 -12.19 -2.25
C PRO A 295 4.60 -12.21 -1.80
N TRP A 296 3.72 -11.76 -2.69
CA TRP A 296 2.29 -11.62 -2.47
C TRP A 296 1.68 -12.93 -2.01
N LYS A 297 1.01 -12.87 -0.85
CA LYS A 297 0.21 -13.97 -0.34
C LYS A 297 -0.82 -13.44 0.63
N ARG A 298 -2.07 -13.62 0.25
CA ARG A 298 -3.20 -13.00 0.92
C ARG A 298 -4.16 -14.06 1.49
N PRO A 299 -4.69 -13.87 2.71
CA PRO A 299 -5.62 -14.82 3.32
C PRO A 299 -7.01 -14.82 2.67
N GLU A 300 -7.39 -13.74 1.99
CA GLU A 300 -8.72 -13.60 1.39
C GLU A 300 -8.94 -14.42 0.11
N GLY A 301 -7.89 -14.99 -0.50
CA GLY A 301 -8.06 -15.89 -1.63
C GLY A 301 -6.81 -16.08 -2.48
N LYS A 302 -7.01 -16.64 -3.68
CA LYS A 302 -5.94 -16.86 -4.67
C LYS A 302 -5.96 -15.76 -5.71
N TYR A 303 -4.81 -15.17 -5.98
CA TYR A 303 -4.63 -14.21 -7.05
C TYR A 303 -3.69 -14.84 -8.10
N PRO A 304 -4.20 -15.43 -9.20
CA PRO A 304 -3.39 -16.21 -10.15
C PRO A 304 -2.16 -15.46 -10.69
N ASP A 305 -2.33 -14.15 -10.91
CA ASP A 305 -1.28 -13.31 -11.48
C ASP A 305 -0.32 -12.73 -10.43
N ARG A 306 -0.64 -12.85 -9.13
CA ARG A 306 0.13 -12.24 -8.03
C ARG A 306 0.71 -13.23 -7.04
N ASP A 307 0.02 -14.33 -6.73
CA ASP A 307 0.43 -15.30 -5.70
C ASP A 307 1.88 -15.78 -5.93
N GLY A 308 2.74 -15.56 -4.94
CA GLY A 308 4.16 -15.94 -4.97
C GLY A 308 5.07 -14.97 -5.71
N ARG A 309 4.56 -13.86 -6.24
CA ARG A 309 5.30 -12.83 -6.98
C ARG A 309 5.47 -11.55 -6.17
N PHE A 310 6.44 -10.73 -6.56
CA PHE A 310 6.70 -9.41 -5.99
C PHE A 310 5.94 -8.37 -6.82
N ILE A 311 5.03 -7.65 -6.16
CA ILE A 311 4.11 -6.73 -6.84
C ILE A 311 4.61 -5.31 -6.64
N VAL A 312 4.67 -4.57 -7.73
CA VAL A 312 5.03 -3.15 -7.76
C VAL A 312 4.11 -2.39 -8.70
N MET A 313 3.89 -1.10 -8.43
CA MET A 313 3.25 -0.20 -9.39
C MET A 313 4.32 0.73 -9.96
N ILE A 314 4.57 0.59 -11.25
CA ILE A 314 5.66 1.27 -11.94
C ILE A 314 5.11 2.43 -12.79
N PRO A 315 5.73 3.62 -12.74
CA PRO A 315 5.40 4.71 -13.65
C PRO A 315 5.88 4.41 -15.07
N THR A 316 5.07 4.78 -16.05
CA THR A 316 5.38 4.70 -17.49
C THR A 316 5.48 6.07 -18.15
N LEU A 317 5.13 7.13 -17.41
CA LEU A 317 5.20 8.52 -17.85
C LEU A 317 6.14 9.31 -16.94
N PRO A 318 6.82 10.35 -17.47
CA PRO A 318 7.72 11.17 -16.66
C PRO A 318 7.02 11.88 -15.50
N LEU A 319 7.76 12.18 -14.43
CA LEU A 319 7.30 12.97 -13.29
C LEU A 319 6.66 14.29 -13.76
N GLY A 320 5.55 14.67 -13.13
CA GLY A 320 4.78 15.85 -13.49
C GLY A 320 3.89 15.71 -14.73
N SER A 321 3.94 14.60 -15.47
CA SER A 321 3.06 14.36 -16.63
C SER A 321 1.60 14.15 -16.24
N GLY A 322 0.67 14.69 -17.04
CA GLY A 322 -0.78 14.66 -16.83
C GLY A 322 -1.31 15.98 -16.24
N GLY A 323 -2.14 16.71 -16.98
CA GLY A 323 -2.66 18.02 -16.58
C GLY A 323 -3.98 17.94 -15.85
#